data_AF-A0A6F8ZHS4-F1
#
_entry.id   AF-A0A6F8ZHS4-F1
#
_cell.length_a   1.000
_cell.length_b   1.000
_cell.length_c   1.000
_cell.angle_alpha   90.00
_cell.angle_beta   90.00
_cell.angle_gamma   90.00
#
_symmetry.space_group_name_H-M   'P 1'
#
loop_
_entity.id
_entity.type
_entity.pdbx_description
1 polymer ?
#
loop_
_entity_poly.entity_id
_entity_poly.type
_entity_poly.pdbx_seq_one_letter_code
_entity_poly.pdbx_strand_id
1 'polypeptide(L)'
;MTTYQYLIGRNLWVRSDPRWNAAIEMFALPLFSDRERAAIMAAVDFEHRHIDWEAIFATAESWARPKQILLHIAHALFEDGDCQLAVLGQLNTAERAAALMVIAERYR
;
A
#
# COMPACT_ATOMS: atom_id res chain seq x y z
N MET A 1 -3.54 8.87 17.08
CA MET A 1 -2.57 8.00 16.38
C MET A 1 -3.18 7.68 15.03
N THR A 2 -2.48 7.96 13.92
CA THR A 2 -2.98 7.65 12.57
C THR A 2 -2.89 6.15 12.30
N THR A 3 -3.66 5.65 11.32
CA THR A 3 -3.57 4.23 10.95
C THR A 3 -2.17 3.86 10.49
N TYR A 4 -1.50 4.72 9.74
CA TYR A 4 -0.08 4.56 9.40
C TYR A 4 0.80 4.36 10.65
N GLN A 5 0.66 5.22 11.67
CA GLN A 5 1.44 5.09 12.92
C GLN A 5 1.16 3.77 13.64
N TYR A 6 -0.08 3.29 13.58
CA TYR A 6 -0.45 1.97 14.11
C TYR A 6 0.26 0.84 13.35
N LEU A 7 0.29 0.89 12.01
CA LEU A 7 0.89 -0.16 11.18
C LEU A 7 2.40 -0.28 11.36
N ILE A 8 3.13 0.84 11.44
CA ILE A 8 4.60 0.80 11.56
C ILE A 8 5.06 0.55 13.00
N GLY A 9 4.25 0.89 14.00
CA GLY A 9 4.63 0.80 15.41
C GLY A 9 5.96 1.50 15.71
N ARG A 10 6.97 0.74 16.14
CA ARG A 10 8.32 1.24 16.49
C ARG A 10 9.27 1.33 15.29
N ASN A 11 8.87 0.88 14.11
CA ASN A 11 9.70 0.81 12.91
C ASN A 11 9.80 2.16 12.20
N LEU A 12 10.33 3.17 12.90
CA LEU A 12 10.42 4.54 12.40
C LEU A 12 11.25 4.68 11.11
N TRP A 13 12.14 3.72 10.85
CA TRP A 13 12.93 3.65 9.62
C TRP A 13 12.08 3.57 8.35
N VAL A 14 10.84 3.06 8.44
CA VAL A 14 9.88 2.99 7.33
C VAL A 14 9.62 4.37 6.73
N ARG A 15 9.57 5.42 7.57
CA ARG A 15 9.37 6.81 7.11
C ARG A 15 10.55 7.35 6.30
N SER A 16 11.74 6.83 6.57
CA SER A 16 12.98 7.28 5.94
C SER A 16 13.30 6.52 4.64
N ASP A 17 12.64 5.39 4.40
CA ASP A 17 12.76 4.63 3.15
C ASP A 17 11.53 4.92 2.27
N PRO A 18 11.66 5.67 1.16
CA PRO A 18 10.53 6.09 0.35
C PRO A 18 9.67 4.94 -0.20
N ARG A 19 10.28 3.78 -0.48
CA ARG A 19 9.60 2.60 -1.04
C ARG A 19 8.71 1.98 0.02
N TRP A 20 9.27 1.76 1.20
CA TRP A 20 8.53 1.28 2.36
C TRP A 20 7.45 2.27 2.80
N ASN A 21 7.77 3.56 2.84
CA ASN A 21 6.81 4.59 3.21
C ASN A 21 5.59 4.57 2.29
N ALA A 22 5.81 4.56 0.97
CA ALA A 22 4.72 4.53 0.00
C ALA A 22 3.86 3.27 0.09
N ALA A 23 4.49 2.09 0.27
CA ALA A 23 3.75 0.84 0.45
C ALA A 23 2.85 0.89 1.71
N ILE A 24 3.40 1.30 2.86
CA ILE A 24 2.63 1.36 4.09
C ILE A 24 1.57 2.47 4.07
N GLU A 25 1.84 3.64 3.47
CA GLU A 25 0.83 4.69 3.27
C GLU A 25 -0.33 4.19 2.38
N MET A 26 -0.03 3.40 1.34
CA MET A 26 -1.07 2.78 0.53
C MET A 26 -1.93 1.81 1.37
N PHE A 27 -1.30 0.99 2.22
CA PHE A 27 -2.02 0.10 3.14
C PHE A 27 -2.76 0.87 4.24
N ALA A 28 -2.32 2.09 4.55
CA ALA A 28 -2.92 2.98 5.53
C ALA A 28 -4.21 3.64 5.02
N LEU A 29 -4.47 3.63 3.70
CA LEU A 29 -5.66 4.25 3.13
C LEU A 29 -6.97 3.74 3.77
N PRO A 30 -7.99 4.59 3.96
CA PRO A 30 -9.29 4.21 4.51
C PRO A 30 -10.17 3.44 3.50
N LEU A 31 -9.54 2.72 2.58
CA LEU A 31 -10.16 1.90 1.53
C LEU A 31 -10.08 0.40 1.85
N PHE A 32 -9.17 0.03 2.75
CA PHE A 32 -9.07 -1.29 3.35
C PHE A 32 -9.80 -1.32 4.69
N SER A 33 -10.67 -2.32 4.87
CA SER A 33 -11.23 -2.64 6.18
C SER A 33 -10.13 -3.12 7.13
N ASP A 34 -10.41 -3.10 8.44
CA ASP A 34 -9.44 -3.56 9.44
C ASP A 34 -9.04 -5.02 9.23
N ARG A 35 -9.97 -5.87 8.80
CA ARG A 35 -9.70 -7.29 8.50
C ARG A 35 -8.76 -7.45 7.30
N GLU A 36 -9.01 -6.72 6.22
CA GLU A 36 -8.14 -6.76 5.03
C GLU A 36 -6.75 -6.21 5.34
N ARG A 37 -6.69 -5.13 6.11
CA ARG A 37 -5.43 -4.54 6.55
C ARG A 37 -4.64 -5.48 7.45
N ALA A 38 -5.30 -6.16 8.38
CA ALA A 38 -4.65 -7.19 9.20
C ALA A 38 -4.09 -8.34 8.34
N ALA A 39 -4.82 -8.74 7.28
CA ALA A 39 -4.34 -9.75 6.33
C ALA A 39 -3.11 -9.27 5.54
N ILE A 40 -3.09 -8.01 5.08
CA ILE A 40 -1.89 -7.42 4.44
C ILE A 40 -0.71 -7.44 5.41
N MET A 41 -0.91 -6.93 6.63
CA MET A 41 0.17 -6.80 7.60
C MET A 41 0.73 -8.13 8.10
N ALA A 42 -0.02 -9.24 7.98
CA ALA A 42 0.48 -10.57 8.28
C ALA A 42 1.60 -11.02 7.31
N ALA A 43 1.69 -10.39 6.14
CA ALA A 43 2.71 -10.63 5.13
C ALA A 43 3.86 -9.59 5.17
N VAL A 44 3.89 -8.71 6.16
CA VAL A 44 4.92 -7.67 6.33
C VAL A 44 5.85 -8.04 7.48
N ASP A 45 7.10 -8.28 7.16
CA ASP A 45 8.16 -8.53 8.12
C ASP A 45 9.09 -7.31 8.24
N PHE A 46 8.89 -6.54 9.31
CA PHE A 46 9.71 -5.36 9.57
C PHE A 46 11.11 -5.69 10.09
N GLU A 47 11.32 -6.87 10.69
CA GLU A 47 12.62 -7.28 11.23
C GLU A 47 13.57 -7.63 10.08
N HIS A 48 13.08 -8.42 9.12
CA HIS A 48 13.84 -8.81 7.93
C HIS A 48 13.69 -7.83 6.76
N ARG A 49 12.90 -6.76 6.93
CA ARG A 49 12.58 -5.78 5.87
C ARG A 49 12.11 -6.47 4.60
N HIS A 50 11.09 -7.30 4.74
CA HIS A 50 10.50 -8.04 3.65
C HIS A 50 8.98 -7.86 3.61
N ILE A 51 8.43 -7.77 2.40
CA ILE A 51 6.99 -7.79 2.14
C ILE A 51 6.75 -8.97 1.21
N ASP A 52 5.94 -9.93 1.65
CA ASP A 52 5.51 -11.05 0.82
C ASP A 52 4.35 -10.60 -0.07
N TRP A 53 4.71 -10.00 -1.20
CA TRP A 53 3.75 -9.50 -2.18
C TRP A 53 2.92 -10.63 -2.80
N GLU A 54 3.48 -11.83 -2.94
CA GLU A 54 2.76 -12.99 -3.48
C GLU A 54 1.62 -13.39 -2.54
N ALA A 55 1.88 -13.49 -1.23
CA ALA A 55 0.87 -13.78 -0.22
C ALA A 55 -0.21 -12.68 -0.16
N ILE A 56 0.17 -11.41 -0.29
CA ILE A 56 -0.77 -10.28 -0.33
C ILE A 56 -1.70 -10.41 -1.54
N PHE A 57 -1.14 -10.64 -2.74
CA PHE A 57 -1.94 -10.74 -3.96
C PHE A 57 -2.86 -11.95 -3.95
N ALA A 58 -2.36 -13.12 -3.53
CA ALA A 58 -3.17 -14.33 -3.39
C ALA A 58 -4.36 -14.11 -2.44
N THR A 59 -4.12 -13.43 -1.32
CA THR A 59 -5.19 -13.10 -0.36
C THR A 59 -6.21 -12.11 -0.95
N ALA A 60 -5.74 -11.16 -1.77
CA ALA A 60 -6.55 -10.11 -2.35
C ALA A 60 -7.31 -10.51 -3.63
N GLU A 61 -7.10 -11.71 -4.18
CA GLU A 61 -7.81 -12.21 -5.37
C GLU A 61 -9.34 -12.13 -5.22
N SER A 62 -9.83 -12.38 -4.01
CA SER A 62 -11.26 -12.34 -3.67
C SER A 62 -11.80 -10.93 -3.37
N TRP A 63 -10.95 -9.91 -3.30
CA TRP A 63 -11.34 -8.55 -2.90
C TRP A 63 -11.89 -7.76 -4.08
N ALA A 64 -12.56 -6.64 -3.76
CA ALA A 64 -13.06 -5.74 -4.78
C ALA A 64 -11.91 -5.22 -5.66
N ARG A 65 -12.17 -5.08 -6.97
CA ARG A 65 -11.18 -4.67 -7.97
C ARG A 65 -10.38 -3.40 -7.61
N PRO A 66 -10.99 -2.33 -7.05
CA PRO A 66 -10.23 -1.16 -6.62
C PRO A 66 -9.12 -1.48 -5.61
N LYS A 67 -9.35 -2.40 -4.68
CA LYS A 67 -8.36 -2.79 -3.66
C LYS A 67 -7.18 -3.53 -4.28
N GLN A 68 -7.46 -4.43 -5.24
CA GLN A 68 -6.42 -5.10 -6.01
C GLN A 68 -5.55 -4.09 -6.78
N ILE A 69 -6.18 -3.08 -7.40
CA ILE A 69 -5.45 -2.01 -8.10
C ILE A 69 -4.55 -1.24 -7.13
N LEU A 70 -5.04 -0.86 -5.95
CA LEU A 70 -4.23 -0.16 -4.95
C LEU A 70 -3.02 -0.98 -4.49
N LEU A 71 -3.19 -2.30 -4.32
CA LEU A 71 -2.07 -3.20 -3.98
C LEU A 71 -1.05 -3.31 -5.11
N HIS A 72 -1.49 -3.37 -6.37
CA HIS A 72 -0.58 -3.35 -7.52
C HIS A 72 0.20 -2.04 -7.59
N ILE A 73 -0.43 -0.90 -7.28
CA ILE A 73 0.25 0.39 -7.22
C ILE A 73 1.26 0.39 -6.07
N ALA A 74 0.89 -0.09 -4.88
CA ALA A 74 1.81 -0.20 -3.74
C ALA A 74 3.06 -1.00 -4.09
N HIS A 75 2.88 -2.16 -4.74
CA HIS A 75 3.95 -3.02 -5.19
C HIS A 75 4.84 -2.33 -6.24
N ALA A 76 4.24 -1.66 -7.24
CA ALA A 76 5.01 -0.92 -8.24
C ALA A 76 5.87 0.19 -7.60
N LEU A 77 5.30 0.96 -6.66
CA LEU A 77 6.03 2.01 -5.94
C LEU A 77 7.16 1.44 -5.05
N PHE A 78 7.01 0.21 -4.57
CA PHE A 78 8.00 -0.47 -3.75
C PHE A 78 9.16 -1.03 -4.57
N GLU A 79 8.88 -1.62 -5.74
CA GLU A 79 9.87 -2.20 -6.65
C GLU A 79 10.54 -1.17 -7.57
N ASP A 80 10.29 0.13 -7.34
CA ASP A 80 10.70 1.24 -8.23
C ASP A 80 10.20 1.07 -9.69
N GLY A 81 9.09 0.34 -9.87
CA GLY A 81 8.44 0.13 -11.15
C GLY A 81 7.51 1.26 -11.57
N ASP A 82 7.26 1.38 -12.87
CA ASP A 82 6.31 2.35 -13.40
C ASP A 82 4.88 1.97 -13.04
N CYS A 83 4.27 2.76 -12.17
CA CYS A 83 2.82 2.70 -11.96
C CYS A 83 2.12 3.25 -13.21
N GLN A 84 1.48 2.37 -13.99
CA GLN A 84 0.68 2.79 -15.14
C GLN A 84 -0.49 3.66 -14.66
N LEU A 85 -0.41 4.99 -14.81
CA LEU A 85 -1.46 5.91 -14.35
C LEU A 85 -2.84 5.62 -14.97
N ALA A 86 -2.88 4.91 -16.11
CA ALA A 86 -4.11 4.47 -16.75
C ALA A 86 -4.99 3.56 -15.85
N VAL A 87 -4.39 2.71 -14.99
CA VAL A 87 -5.20 1.84 -14.10
C VAL A 87 -5.92 2.63 -13.01
N LEU A 88 -5.46 3.84 -12.68
CA LEU A 88 -6.19 4.76 -11.78
C LEU A 88 -7.55 5.17 -12.37
N GLY A 89 -7.72 5.09 -13.69
CA GLY A 89 -8.98 5.34 -14.40
C GLY A 89 -10.14 4.44 -13.95
N GLN A 90 -9.82 3.27 -13.39
CA GLN A 90 -10.80 2.29 -12.88
C GLN A 90 -11.21 2.54 -11.43
N LEU A 91 -10.50 3.43 -10.72
CA LEU A 91 -10.85 3.88 -9.37
C LEU A 91 -11.89 5.00 -9.44
N ASN A 92 -12.76 5.07 -8.44
CA ASN A 92 -13.65 6.23 -8.27
C ASN A 92 -12.84 7.49 -7.90
N THR A 93 -13.49 8.66 -7.90
CA THR A 93 -12.81 9.94 -7.67
C THR A 93 -12.06 10.01 -6.34
N ALA A 94 -12.64 9.46 -5.26
CA ALA A 94 -12.04 9.50 -3.93
C ALA A 94 -10.84 8.53 -3.82
N GLU A 95 -11.01 7.30 -4.29
CA GLU A 95 -9.96 6.28 -4.35
C GLU A 95 -8.77 6.76 -5.20
N ARG A 96 -9.06 7.35 -6.35
CA ARG A 96 -8.07 7.92 -7.26
C ARG A 96 -7.28 9.05 -6.61
N ALA A 97 -7.96 9.99 -5.96
CA ALA A 97 -7.30 11.11 -5.28
C ALA A 97 -6.37 10.60 -4.17
N ALA A 98 -6.84 9.64 -3.37
CA ALA A 98 -6.03 9.02 -2.32
C ALA A 98 -4.78 8.33 -2.88
N ALA A 99 -4.92 7.53 -3.93
CA ALA A 99 -3.79 6.87 -4.58
C ALA A 99 -2.79 7.89 -5.17
N LEU A 100 -3.27 8.94 -5.83
CA LEU A 100 -2.44 9.99 -6.40
C LEU A 100 -1.64 10.76 -5.34
N MET A 101 -2.21 11.00 -4.16
CA MET A 101 -1.49 11.64 -3.06
C MET A 101 -0.30 10.80 -2.60
N VAL A 102 -0.49 9.48 -2.43
CA VAL A 102 0.60 8.56 -2.05
C VAL A 102 1.67 8.50 -3.13
N ILE A 103 1.28 8.44 -4.41
CA ILE A 103 2.22 8.49 -5.53
C ILE A 103 3.01 9.81 -5.53
N ALA A 104 2.34 10.95 -5.36
CA ALA A 104 2.99 12.25 -5.34
C ALA A 104 3.99 12.38 -4.18
N GLU A 105 3.66 11.83 -3.02
CA GLU A 105 4.55 11.81 -1.85
C GLU A 105 5.81 10.97 -2.09
N ARG A 106 5.72 9.86 -2.84
CA ARG A 106 6.87 9.02 -3.18
C ARG A 106 7.95 9.73 -4.01
N TYR A 107 7.56 10.70 -4.83
CA TYR A 107 8.47 11.44 -5.73
C TYR A 107 8.89 12.82 -5.21
N ARG A 108 8.55 13.15 -3.96
CA ARG A 108 8.95 14.39 -3.32
C ARG A 108 10.30 14.24 -2.61
#